data_AF-A0A3B8Q365-F1
#
_entry.id   AF-A0A3B8Q365-F1
#
_cell.length_a   1.000
_cell.length_b   1.000
_cell.length_c   1.000
_cell.angle_alpha   90.00
_cell.angle_beta   90.00
_cell.angle_gamma   90.00
#
_symmetry.space_group_name_H-M   'P 1'
#
loop_
_entity.id
_entity.type
_entity.pdbx_description
1 polymer ?
#
loop_
_entity_poly.entity_id
_entity_poly.type
_entity_poly.pdbx_seq_one_letter_code
_entity_poly.pdbx_strand_id
1 'polypeptide(L)'
;MDLYPLTFLPIFKERPWGGRHLAELFGKKLPPSIPIGESWEICDRPEDQSQVANGPLRGRDLHWLMENRGRELLGRKTVAGERFPWLIKLLDAQDDLSIQVHPPASRAAALGGEPKDEMWYFSSSAANAVIYAGLRRGVTRDEFSQRLA
;
A
#
# COMPACT_ATOMS: atom_id res chain seq x y z
N MET A 1 7.58 7.61 28.68
CA MET A 1 6.96 6.28 28.48
C MET A 1 7.43 5.79 27.14
N ASP A 2 8.20 4.71 27.12
CA ASP A 2 8.82 4.19 25.90
C ASP A 2 7.75 3.66 24.93
N LEU A 3 8.11 3.61 23.65
CA LEU A 3 7.28 2.90 22.68
C LEU A 3 7.22 1.41 23.02
N TYR A 4 6.08 0.82 22.69
CA TYR A 4 5.77 -0.61 22.86
C TYR A 4 5.41 -1.18 21.48
N PRO A 5 5.26 -2.50 21.31
CA PRO A 5 4.78 -3.07 20.05
C PRO A 5 3.43 -2.47 19.64
N LEU A 6 3.46 -1.59 18.64
CA LEU A 6 2.29 -0.90 18.12
C LEU A 6 1.58 -1.82 17.12
N THR A 7 0.26 -1.92 17.30
CA THR A 7 -0.64 -2.52 16.30
C THR A 7 -1.55 -1.42 15.77
N PHE A 8 -2.00 -1.56 14.54
CA PHE A 8 -2.79 -0.55 13.86
C PHE A 8 -4.13 -1.11 13.39
N LEU A 9 -5.16 -0.25 13.35
CA LEU A 9 -6.42 -0.58 12.72
C LEU A 9 -6.23 -0.55 11.19
N PRO A 10 -6.67 -1.59 10.46
CA PRO A 10 -6.56 -1.60 9.01
C PRO A 10 -7.50 -0.58 8.37
N ILE A 11 -7.08 0.00 7.24
CA ILE A 11 -7.93 0.85 6.40
C ILE A 11 -8.32 0.04 5.17
N PHE A 12 -9.59 -0.33 5.07
CA PHE A 12 -10.09 -1.10 3.94
C PHE A 12 -10.41 -0.21 2.75
N LYS A 13 -9.99 -0.62 1.56
CA LYS A 13 -10.31 0.06 0.30
C LYS A 13 -11.13 -0.85 -0.59
N GLU A 14 -12.33 -0.38 -0.92
CA GLU A 14 -13.17 -1.01 -1.93
C GLU A 14 -12.51 -0.93 -3.30
N ARG A 15 -12.55 -2.05 -4.04
CA ARG A 15 -12.01 -2.16 -5.38
C ARG A 15 -12.91 -3.07 -6.21
N PRO A 16 -13.16 -2.75 -7.50
CA PRO A 16 -13.95 -3.62 -8.38
C PRO A 16 -13.39 -5.05 -8.49
N TRP A 17 -12.06 -5.18 -8.49
CA TRP A 17 -11.32 -6.46 -8.52
C TRP A 17 -11.16 -7.10 -7.14
N GLY A 18 -11.72 -6.49 -6.09
CA GLY A 18 -11.59 -6.95 -4.72
C GLY A 18 -12.46 -8.14 -4.39
N GLY A 19 -12.17 -8.78 -3.26
CA GLY A 19 -12.84 -9.99 -2.83
C GLY A 19 -13.15 -10.02 -1.34
N ARG A 20 -13.18 -11.24 -0.82
CA ARG A 20 -13.45 -11.56 0.59
C ARG A 20 -12.35 -12.42 1.23
N HIS A 21 -11.30 -12.79 0.50
CA HIS A 21 -10.26 -13.69 1.02
C HIS A 21 -9.45 -13.06 2.16
N LEU A 22 -9.38 -11.72 2.26
CA LEU A 22 -8.77 -11.08 3.43
C LEU A 22 -9.47 -11.46 4.75
N ALA A 23 -10.78 -11.71 4.71
CA ALA A 23 -11.51 -12.17 5.88
C ALA A 23 -11.14 -13.62 6.23
N GLU A 24 -11.03 -14.48 5.23
CA GLU A 24 -10.80 -15.92 5.38
C GLU A 24 -9.35 -16.25 5.76
N LEU A 25 -8.38 -15.66 5.05
CA LEU A 25 -6.95 -15.94 5.22
C LEU A 25 -6.33 -15.17 6.41
N PHE A 26 -6.83 -13.97 6.69
CA PHE A 26 -6.22 -13.06 7.68
C PHE A 26 -7.18 -12.61 8.78
N GLY A 27 -8.40 -13.16 8.83
CA GLY A 27 -9.38 -12.82 9.87
C GLY A 27 -9.85 -11.37 9.85
N LYS A 28 -9.72 -10.67 8.70
CA LYS A 28 -10.10 -9.25 8.60
C LYS A 28 -11.62 -9.08 8.72
N LYS A 29 -12.04 -8.15 9.57
CA LYS A 29 -13.46 -7.80 9.77
C LYS A 29 -13.93 -6.84 8.68
N LEU A 30 -14.07 -7.36 7.46
CA LEU A 30 -14.45 -6.56 6.29
C LEU A 30 -15.92 -6.12 6.38
N PRO A 31 -16.27 -4.90 5.92
CA PRO A 31 -17.67 -4.48 5.81
C PRO A 31 -18.48 -5.45 4.93
N PRO A 32 -19.77 -5.68 5.24
CA PRO A 32 -20.58 -6.61 4.46
C PRO A 32 -20.87 -6.07 3.06
N SER A 33 -21.02 -6.98 2.10
CA SER A 33 -21.55 -6.69 0.75
C SER A 33 -20.75 -5.72 -0.12
N ILE A 34 -19.50 -5.41 0.23
CA ILE A 34 -18.58 -4.65 -0.64
C ILE A 34 -17.31 -5.47 -0.95
N PRO A 35 -16.80 -5.43 -2.19
CA PRO A 35 -15.55 -6.07 -2.56
C PRO A 35 -14.37 -5.25 -2.02
N ILE A 36 -13.58 -5.84 -1.12
CA ILE A 36 -12.39 -5.17 -0.59
C ILE A 36 -11.17 -5.72 -1.30
N GLY A 37 -10.49 -4.85 -2.06
CA GLY A 37 -9.25 -5.23 -2.76
C GLY A 37 -8.00 -4.93 -1.96
N GLU A 38 -8.03 -3.94 -1.07
CA GLU A 38 -6.86 -3.58 -0.26
C GLU A 38 -7.21 -3.45 1.22
N SER A 39 -6.35 -3.99 2.08
CA SER A 39 -6.28 -3.65 3.50
C SER A 39 -4.96 -2.94 3.76
N TRP A 40 -5.00 -1.64 4.02
CA TRP A 40 -3.79 -0.88 4.35
C TRP A 40 -3.49 -1.09 5.83
N GLU A 41 -2.36 -1.74 6.09
CA GLU A 41 -1.91 -2.11 7.42
C GLU A 41 -1.09 -0.99 8.07
N ILE A 42 -0.31 -0.27 7.26
CA ILE A 42 0.48 0.91 7.68
C ILE A 42 0.36 1.98 6.60
N CYS A 43 -0.09 3.17 6.98
CA CYS A 43 -0.22 4.33 6.11
C CYS A 43 -0.05 5.62 6.91
N ASP A 44 0.72 6.57 6.37
CA ASP A 44 0.86 7.93 6.90
C ASP A 44 0.71 8.96 5.76
N ARG A 45 -0.31 8.79 4.93
CA ARG A 45 -0.58 9.70 3.81
C ARG A 45 -1.54 10.80 4.25
N PRO A 46 -1.54 11.99 3.62
CA PRO A 46 -2.47 13.06 3.99
C PRO A 46 -3.94 12.63 3.97
N GLU A 47 -4.32 11.80 3.00
CA GLU A 47 -5.68 11.30 2.79
C GLU A 47 -6.07 10.17 3.76
N ASP A 48 -5.09 9.46 4.33
CA ASP A 48 -5.31 8.24 5.09
C ASP A 48 -4.16 7.97 6.06
N GLN A 49 -4.48 7.80 7.34
CA GLN A 49 -3.49 7.58 8.39
C GLN A 49 -3.92 6.43 9.29
N SER A 50 -3.03 5.46 9.48
CA SER A 50 -3.29 4.29 10.32
C SER A 50 -3.34 4.70 11.79
N GLN A 51 -4.40 4.27 12.48
CA GLN A 51 -4.61 4.55 13.90
C GLN A 51 -4.09 3.42 14.78
N VAL A 52 -3.40 3.76 15.86
CA VAL A 52 -2.93 2.79 16.86
C VAL A 52 -4.13 2.11 17.51
N ALA A 53 -4.12 0.78 17.51
CA ALA A 53 -5.22 -0.06 17.99
C ALA A 53 -5.10 -0.46 19.47
N ASN A 54 -3.89 -0.39 20.06
CA ASN A 54 -3.59 -0.94 21.38
C ASN A 54 -2.81 0.02 22.30
N GLY A 55 -2.90 -0.24 23.61
CA GLY A 55 -2.09 0.42 24.63
C GLY A 55 -2.38 1.91 24.85
N PRO A 56 -1.51 2.62 25.59
CA PRO A 56 -1.72 4.02 25.97
C PRO A 56 -1.79 5.04 24.82
N LEU A 57 -1.22 4.71 23.66
CA LEU A 57 -1.25 5.56 22.45
C LEU A 57 -2.43 5.22 21.52
N ARG A 58 -3.34 4.32 21.92
CA ARG A 58 -4.53 3.95 21.14
C ARG A 58 -5.32 5.19 20.71
N GLY A 59 -5.71 5.23 19.44
CA GLY A 59 -6.45 6.34 18.84
C GLY A 59 -5.58 7.50 18.35
N ARG A 60 -4.27 7.51 18.63
CA ARG A 60 -3.33 8.36 17.90
C ARG A 60 -3.07 7.76 16.53
N ASP A 61 -2.94 8.60 15.52
CA ASP A 61 -2.54 8.19 14.17
C ASP A 61 -1.01 8.13 14.02
N LEU A 62 -0.57 7.50 12.93
CA LEU A 62 0.85 7.35 12.62
C LEU A 62 1.53 8.69 12.35
N HIS A 63 0.81 9.70 11.85
CA HIS A 63 1.37 11.02 11.62
C HIS A 63 1.75 11.70 12.93
N TRP A 64 0.85 11.66 13.92
CA TRP A 64 1.08 12.15 15.26
C TRP A 64 2.30 11.45 15.89
N LEU A 65 2.44 10.13 15.69
CA LEU A 65 3.63 9.41 16.17
C LEU A 65 4.91 9.88 15.46
N MET A 66 4.87 10.15 14.15
CA MET A 66 6.00 10.69 13.42
C MET A 66 6.42 12.07 13.93
N GLU A 67 5.46 12.98 14.15
CA GLU A 67 5.70 14.33 14.66
C GLU A 67 6.23 14.35 16.10
N ASN A 68 5.66 13.50 16.97
CA ASN A 68 5.91 13.58 18.41
C ASN A 68 6.96 12.56 18.87
N ARG A 69 7.07 11.42 18.20
CA ARG A 69 7.85 10.24 18.61
C ARG A 69 8.70 9.65 17.47
N GLY A 70 8.88 10.36 16.37
CA GLY A 70 9.55 9.84 15.17
C GLY A 70 10.93 9.24 15.44
N ARG A 71 11.75 9.89 16.28
CA ARG A 71 13.09 9.38 16.66
C ARG A 71 13.06 8.03 17.36
N GLU A 72 12.01 7.74 18.11
CA GLU A 72 11.83 6.44 18.75
C GLU A 72 11.30 5.39 17.77
N LEU A 73 10.52 5.80 16.75
CA LEU A 73 10.02 4.92 15.70
C LEU A 73 11.08 4.52 14.67
N LEU A 74 11.80 5.50 14.11
CA LEU A 74 12.71 5.32 12.97
C LEU A 74 14.19 5.47 13.37
N GLY A 75 14.48 5.77 14.63
CA GLY A 75 15.83 5.98 15.10
C GLY A 75 16.46 7.22 14.47
N ARG A 76 17.76 7.10 14.14
CA ARG A 76 18.56 8.21 13.58
C ARG A 76 18.16 8.62 12.16
N LYS A 77 17.34 7.83 11.47
CA LYS A 77 16.85 8.12 10.11
C LYS A 77 15.64 9.05 10.11
N THR A 78 15.13 9.42 11.27
CA THR A 78 14.00 10.35 11.38
C THR A 78 14.40 11.74 10.91
N VAL A 79 13.63 12.30 10.00
CA VAL A 79 13.69 13.71 9.61
C VAL A 79 12.41 14.39 10.11
N ALA A 80 12.56 15.52 10.81
CA ALA A 80 11.42 16.23 11.37
C ALA A 80 10.50 16.74 10.25
N GLY A 81 9.19 16.53 10.41
CA GLY A 81 8.18 16.93 9.43
C GLY A 81 8.01 15.97 8.24
N GLU A 82 8.81 14.91 8.13
CA GLU A 82 8.58 13.88 7.13
C GLU A 82 7.53 12.86 7.58
N ARG A 83 6.82 12.31 6.60
CA ARG A 83 5.84 11.23 6.78
C ARG A 83 6.54 9.88 6.90
N PHE A 84 5.85 8.90 7.46
CA PHE A 84 6.36 7.53 7.49
C PHE A 84 6.59 7.03 6.04
N PRO A 85 7.76 6.46 5.74
CA PRO A 85 8.20 6.29 4.35
C PRO A 85 7.53 5.13 3.61
N TRP A 86 6.82 4.24 4.30
CA TRP A 86 6.25 3.03 3.70
C TRP A 86 4.73 2.98 3.80
N LEU A 87 4.14 2.44 2.75
CA LEU A 87 2.75 2.01 2.71
C LEU A 87 2.73 0.49 2.65
N ILE A 88 2.16 -0.16 3.67
CA ILE A 88 2.10 -1.62 3.75
C ILE A 88 0.65 -2.05 3.57
N LYS A 89 0.43 -3.00 2.66
CA LYS A 89 -0.91 -3.44 2.27
C LYS A 89 -0.99 -4.96 2.15
N LEU A 90 -2.17 -5.50 2.42
CA LEU A 90 -2.62 -6.79 1.92
C LEU A 90 -3.56 -6.57 0.74
N LEU A 91 -3.36 -7.31 -0.34
CA LEU A 91 -4.18 -7.23 -1.54
C LEU A 91 -4.96 -8.52 -1.75
N ASP A 92 -6.21 -8.39 -2.18
CA ASP A 92 -7.06 -9.47 -2.63
C ASP A 92 -7.46 -9.23 -4.09
N ALA A 93 -6.62 -9.72 -5.00
CA ALA A 93 -6.79 -9.58 -6.44
C ALA A 93 -7.64 -10.74 -6.98
N GLN A 94 -8.96 -10.54 -7.05
CA GLN A 94 -9.92 -11.51 -7.58
C GLN A 94 -10.23 -11.34 -9.07
N ASP A 95 -9.78 -10.24 -9.65
CA ASP A 95 -9.87 -9.95 -11.09
C ASP A 95 -8.60 -9.21 -11.54
N ASP A 96 -8.47 -8.99 -12.84
CA ASP A 96 -7.36 -8.26 -13.42
C ASP A 96 -7.33 -6.80 -12.90
N LEU A 97 -6.17 -6.42 -12.36
CA LEU A 97 -5.87 -5.04 -12.02
C LEU A 97 -5.49 -4.26 -13.28
N SER A 98 -5.58 -2.93 -13.19
CA SER A 98 -5.10 -2.08 -14.28
C SER A 98 -3.62 -2.28 -14.56
N ILE A 99 -3.25 -2.22 -15.84
CA ILE A 99 -1.84 -2.14 -16.25
C ILE A 99 -1.30 -0.78 -15.81
N GLN A 100 -0.20 -0.79 -15.05
CA GLN A 100 0.36 0.41 -14.44
C GLN A 100 1.85 0.56 -14.74
N VAL A 101 2.30 1.81 -14.81
CA VAL A 101 3.72 2.18 -14.79
C VAL A 101 3.90 3.31 -13.79
N HIS A 102 4.87 3.18 -12.89
CA HIS A 102 5.22 4.24 -11.96
C HIS A 102 6.32 5.12 -12.55
N PRO A 103 6.18 6.45 -12.46
CA PRO A 103 7.20 7.34 -13.00
C PRO A 103 8.50 7.19 -12.18
N PRO A 104 9.68 7.30 -12.82
CA PRO A 104 10.93 7.38 -12.09
C PRO A 104 10.95 8.62 -11.20
N ALA A 105 11.76 8.60 -10.14
CA ALA A 105 11.78 9.68 -9.16
C ALA A 105 12.04 11.07 -9.76
N SER A 106 12.88 11.14 -10.80
CA SER A 106 13.19 12.37 -11.53
C SER A 106 12.02 12.99 -12.29
N ARG A 107 10.91 12.26 -12.48
CA ARG A 107 9.73 12.70 -13.27
C ARG A 107 8.45 12.76 -12.46
N ALA A 108 8.38 12.07 -11.32
CA ALA A 108 7.15 11.90 -10.54
C ALA A 108 6.49 13.25 -10.20
N ALA A 109 7.24 14.18 -9.61
CA ALA A 109 6.71 15.49 -9.20
C ALA A 109 6.15 16.31 -10.38
N ALA A 110 6.82 16.28 -11.54
CA ALA A 110 6.36 16.98 -12.75
C ALA A 110 5.06 16.40 -13.33
N LEU A 111 4.73 15.16 -12.97
CA LEU A 111 3.49 14.47 -13.34
C LEU A 111 2.43 14.54 -12.23
N GLY A 112 2.67 15.30 -11.16
CA GLY A 112 1.77 15.38 -10.00
C GLY A 112 1.72 14.09 -9.17
N GLY A 113 2.74 13.24 -9.28
CA GLY A 113 2.83 11.97 -8.57
C GLY A 113 4.04 11.88 -7.64
N GLU A 114 4.13 10.76 -6.94
CA GLU A 114 5.25 10.38 -6.10
C GLU A 114 6.02 9.21 -6.74
N PRO A 115 7.35 9.15 -6.56
CA PRO A 115 8.10 7.94 -6.91
C PRO A 115 7.54 6.77 -6.12
N LYS A 116 7.33 5.64 -6.79
CA LYS A 116 6.67 4.47 -6.18
C LYS A 116 7.34 3.18 -6.61
N ASP A 117 8.43 2.87 -5.92
CA ASP A 117 9.03 1.54 -5.99
C ASP A 117 8.20 0.61 -5.09
N GLU A 118 7.96 -0.61 -5.59
CA GLU A 118 7.14 -1.60 -4.89
C GLU A 118 7.85 -2.94 -4.77
N MET A 119 7.41 -3.73 -3.80
CA MET A 119 7.75 -5.14 -3.66
C MET A 119 6.46 -5.92 -3.39
N TRP A 120 6.29 -7.04 -4.07
CA TRP A 120 5.16 -7.94 -3.83
C TRP A 120 5.63 -9.23 -3.17
N TYR A 121 4.91 -9.65 -2.14
CA TYR A 121 5.05 -10.95 -1.51
C TYR A 121 3.74 -11.72 -1.67
N PHE A 122 3.81 -12.86 -2.34
CA PHE A 122 2.63 -13.71 -2.60
C PHE A 122 2.41 -14.65 -1.42
N SER A 123 1.47 -14.29 -0.55
CA SER A 123 1.09 -15.10 0.61
C SER A 123 0.20 -16.30 0.25
N SER A 124 -0.59 -16.16 -0.81
CA SER A 124 -1.45 -17.19 -1.38
C SER A 124 -1.69 -16.88 -2.86
N SER A 125 -1.85 -17.91 -3.69
CA SER A 125 -2.17 -17.77 -5.11
C SER A 125 -2.91 -19.00 -5.64
N ALA A 126 -3.77 -18.79 -6.63
CA ALA A 126 -4.36 -19.89 -7.40
C ALA A 126 -3.28 -20.58 -8.26
N ALA A 127 -3.51 -21.85 -8.61
CA ALA A 127 -2.56 -22.63 -9.41
C ALA A 127 -2.25 -22.01 -10.79
N ASN A 128 -3.19 -21.25 -11.35
CA ASN A 128 -3.08 -20.55 -12.63
C ASN A 128 -2.90 -19.02 -12.47
N ALA A 129 -2.52 -18.54 -11.29
CA ALA A 129 -2.31 -17.11 -11.06
C ALA A 129 -1.15 -16.56 -11.92
N VAL A 130 -1.31 -15.32 -12.39
CA VAL A 130 -0.33 -14.65 -13.26
C VAL A 130 -0.01 -13.25 -12.76
N ILE A 131 1.18 -12.78 -13.10
CA ILE A 131 1.61 -11.38 -12.97
C ILE A 131 2.07 -10.93 -14.35
N TYR A 132 1.61 -9.75 -14.75
CA TYR A 132 2.12 -9.07 -15.94
C TYR A 132 3.22 -8.10 -15.53
N ALA A 133 4.47 -8.43 -15.88
CA ALA A 133 5.63 -7.60 -15.55
C ALA A 133 6.56 -7.43 -16.76
N GLY A 134 6.68 -6.18 -17.22
CA GLY A 134 7.51 -5.82 -18.36
C GLY A 134 6.87 -6.14 -19.71
N LEU A 135 7.56 -5.71 -20.78
CA LEU A 135 7.17 -5.99 -22.16
C LEU A 135 7.88 -7.24 -22.68
N ARG A 136 7.29 -7.87 -23.69
CA ARG A 136 7.97 -8.93 -24.44
C ARG A 136 9.26 -8.38 -25.06
N ARG A 137 10.31 -9.21 -25.07
CA ARG A 137 11.61 -8.82 -25.65
C ARG A 137 11.45 -8.41 -27.11
N GLY A 138 12.02 -7.26 -27.46
CA GLY A 138 12.02 -6.73 -28.83
C GLY A 138 10.90 -5.74 -29.13
N VAL A 139 9.92 -5.56 -28.24
CA VAL A 139 8.88 -4.52 -28.42
C VAL A 139 9.54 -3.15 -28.43
N THR A 140 9.28 -2.39 -29.50
CA THR A 140 9.76 -1.01 -29.65
C THR A 140 8.72 -0.01 -29.12
N ARG A 141 9.14 1.24 -28.91
CA ARG A 141 8.21 2.32 -28.52
C ARG A 141 7.12 2.54 -29.56
N ASP A 142 7.46 2.47 -30.84
CA ASP A 142 6.50 2.72 -31.93
C ASP A 142 5.47 1.59 -32.00
N GLU A 143 5.92 0.34 -31.92
CA GLU A 143 5.03 -0.83 -31.87
C GLU A 143 4.11 -0.76 -30.64
N PHE A 144 4.66 -0.41 -29.47
CA PHE A 144 3.86 -0.26 -28.26
C PHE A 144 2.79 0.83 -28.43
N SER A 145 3.16 1.99 -29.00
CA SER A 145 2.23 3.10 -29.23
C SER A 145 1.13 2.75 -30.23
N GLN A 146 1.44 1.99 -31.29
CA GLN A 146 0.45 1.52 -32.26
C GLN A 146 -0.54 0.53 -31.67
N ARG A 147 -0.11 -0.32 -30.73
CA ARG A 147 -0.99 -1.32 -30.07
C ARG A 147 -1.87 -0.73 -28.98
N LEU A 148 -1.59 0.49 -28.52
CA LEU A 148 -2.43 1.22 -27.56
C LEU A 148 -3.59 1.99 -28.20
N ALA A 149 -3.49 2.29 -29.50
CA ALA A 149 -4.50 3.03 -30.27
C ALA A 149 -5.61 2.09 -30.77
#